data_AF-A0A0S8BCT1-F1
#
_entry.id   AF-A0A0S8BCT1-F1
#
_cell.length_a   1.000
_cell.length_b   1.000
_cell.length_c   1.000
_cell.angle_alpha   90.00
_cell.angle_beta   90.00
_cell.angle_gamma   90.00
#
_symmetry.space_group_name_H-M   'P 1'
#
loop_
_entity.id
_entity.type
_entity.pdbx_description
1 polymer ?
#
loop_
_entity_poly.entity_id
_entity_poly.type
_entity_poly.pdbx_seq_one_letter_code
_entity_poly.pdbx_strand_id
1 'polypeptide(L)'
;MVTQPKSVSAELQDAAAPYVEAFETMAGVSGGDPAWLQARRGAAIARFAEAGFPAARQEEWRFTDLKTLARTPFTLAAPASEAVSSVDEFVLGSERQWVVTFVNGSYVPELSRLDNLPSSVVVGSLREAVVKHSALVEPHLAKYALDEYNPLAALNTGFIRDGAF
;
A
#
# COMPACT_ATOMS: atom_id res chain seq x y z
N MET A 1 -29.84 -24.30 18.99
CA MET A 1 -28.37 -24.21 19.09
C MET A 1 -28.03 -22.73 18.97
N VAL A 2 -27.80 -22.05 20.09
CA VAL A 2 -27.56 -20.59 20.12
C VAL A 2 -26.08 -20.37 19.85
N THR A 3 -25.74 -19.90 18.65
CA THR A 3 -24.37 -19.49 18.31
C THR A 3 -24.02 -18.30 19.19
N GLN A 4 -23.07 -18.46 20.11
CA GLN A 4 -22.57 -17.32 20.88
C GLN A 4 -21.93 -16.29 19.92
N PRO A 5 -22.15 -14.99 20.13
CA PRO A 5 -21.52 -13.96 19.31
C PRO A 5 -19.99 -14.04 19.45
N LYS A 6 -19.28 -13.99 18.31
CA LYS A 6 -17.81 -13.95 18.31
C LYS A 6 -17.33 -12.68 19.03
N SER A 7 -16.18 -12.76 19.69
CA SER A 7 -15.58 -11.56 20.29
C SER A 7 -15.17 -10.57 19.19
N VAL A 8 -15.26 -9.27 19.45
CA VAL A 8 -14.89 -8.21 18.49
C VAL A 8 -13.45 -8.39 17.98
N SER A 9 -12.54 -8.89 18.82
CA SER A 9 -11.16 -9.17 18.40
C SER A 9 -11.07 -10.34 17.43
N ALA A 10 -11.88 -11.38 17.59
CA ALA A 10 -11.95 -12.49 16.64
C ALA A 10 -12.60 -12.05 15.31
N GLU A 11 -13.62 -11.19 15.35
CA GLU A 11 -14.23 -10.64 14.13
C GLU A 11 -13.25 -9.81 13.29
N LEU A 12 -12.43 -8.98 13.94
CA LEU A 12 -11.42 -8.16 13.26
C LEU A 12 -10.25 -8.99 12.69
N GLN A 13 -10.00 -10.16 13.29
CA GLN A 13 -9.03 -11.12 12.77
C GLN A 13 -9.59 -11.87 11.54
N ASP A 14 -10.83 -12.38 11.63
CA ASP A 14 -11.51 -13.06 10.52
C ASP A 14 -11.67 -12.15 9.30
N ALA A 15 -11.81 -10.83 9.51
CA ALA A 15 -11.92 -9.83 8.45
C ALA A 15 -10.65 -9.70 7.57
N ALA A 16 -9.54 -10.34 7.92
CA ALA A 16 -8.34 -10.37 7.09
C ALA A 16 -8.45 -11.30 5.87
N ALA A 17 -9.27 -12.36 5.95
CA ALA A 17 -9.29 -13.42 4.93
C ALA A 17 -9.55 -12.91 3.50
N PRO A 18 -10.50 -11.98 3.24
CA PRO A 18 -10.71 -11.44 1.89
C PRO A 18 -9.48 -10.71 1.32
N TYR A 19 -8.66 -10.10 2.17
CA TYR A 19 -7.44 -9.41 1.73
C TYR A 19 -6.33 -10.40 1.38
N VAL A 20 -6.26 -11.55 2.05
CA VAL A 20 -5.32 -12.62 1.68
C VAL A 20 -5.67 -13.19 0.31
N GLU A 21 -6.96 -13.47 0.06
CA GLU A 21 -7.44 -13.95 -1.25
C GLU A 21 -7.19 -12.93 -2.38
N ALA A 22 -7.46 -11.64 -2.11
CA ALA A 22 -7.18 -10.56 -3.05
C ALA A 22 -5.67 -10.43 -3.34
N PHE A 23 -4.81 -10.65 -2.34
CA PHE A 23 -3.35 -10.64 -2.51
C PHE A 23 -2.90 -11.80 -3.40
N GLU A 24 -3.40 -13.02 -3.17
CA GLU A 24 -3.06 -14.19 -3.97
C GLU A 24 -3.45 -13.99 -5.44
N THR A 25 -4.64 -13.42 -5.68
CA THR A 25 -5.10 -13.07 -7.03
C THR A 25 -4.15 -12.05 -7.68
N MET A 26 -3.78 -10.98 -6.97
CA MET A 26 -2.85 -9.97 -7.46
C MET A 26 -1.44 -10.54 -7.72
N ALA A 27 -0.92 -11.33 -6.79
CA ALA A 27 0.42 -11.92 -6.86
C ALA A 27 0.53 -12.90 -8.04
N GLY A 28 -0.53 -13.68 -8.33
CA GLY A 28 -0.57 -14.58 -9.48
C GLY A 28 -0.53 -13.88 -10.84
N VAL A 29 -0.91 -12.60 -10.91
CA VAL A 29 -0.90 -11.78 -12.14
C VAL A 29 0.37 -10.91 -12.23
N SER A 30 1.11 -10.73 -11.13
CA SER A 30 2.27 -9.85 -11.05
C SER A 30 3.52 -10.51 -11.65
N GLY A 31 3.69 -10.44 -12.96
CA GLY A 31 4.93 -10.81 -13.64
C GLY A 31 5.98 -9.70 -13.57
N GLY A 32 7.25 -10.06 -13.38
CA GLY A 32 8.40 -9.15 -13.53
C GLY A 32 8.99 -8.55 -12.25
N ASP A 33 8.37 -8.77 -11.08
CA ASP A 33 8.92 -8.31 -9.81
C ASP A 33 10.13 -9.18 -9.37
N PRO A 34 11.19 -8.60 -8.79
CA PRO A 34 12.30 -9.35 -8.22
C PRO A 34 11.87 -10.31 -7.11
N ALA A 35 12.56 -11.44 -6.97
CA ALA A 35 12.26 -12.47 -5.95
C ALA A 35 12.25 -11.90 -4.52
N TRP A 36 13.14 -10.96 -4.20
CA TRP A 36 13.18 -10.32 -2.88
C TRP A 36 11.90 -9.54 -2.58
N LEU A 37 11.28 -8.91 -3.59
CA LEU A 37 10.06 -8.12 -3.42
C LEU A 37 8.86 -9.05 -3.24
N GLN A 38 8.78 -10.13 -4.02
CA GLN A 38 7.76 -11.17 -3.86
C GLN A 38 7.81 -11.77 -2.44
N ALA A 39 9.01 -12.13 -1.97
CA ALA A 39 9.20 -12.65 -0.61
C ALA A 39 8.77 -11.63 0.46
N ARG A 40 9.10 -10.34 0.27
CA ARG A 40 8.74 -9.27 1.22
C ARG A 40 7.23 -9.06 1.29
N ARG A 41 6.54 -9.02 0.16
CA ARG A 41 5.07 -8.91 0.11
C ARG A 41 4.39 -10.14 0.73
N GLY A 42 4.89 -11.34 0.42
CA GLY A 42 4.38 -12.59 0.99
C GLY A 42 4.52 -12.65 2.51
N ALA A 43 5.68 -12.21 3.05
CA ALA A 43 5.87 -12.13 4.49
C ALA A 43 4.94 -11.09 5.14
N ALA A 44 4.71 -9.94 4.48
CA ALA A 44 3.86 -8.88 5.00
C ALA A 44 2.37 -9.28 5.03
N ILE A 45 1.86 -9.93 3.97
CA ILE A 45 0.47 -10.39 3.97
C ILE A 45 0.24 -11.52 4.99
N ALA A 46 1.23 -12.39 5.19
CA ALA A 46 1.16 -13.44 6.22
C ALA A 46 1.05 -12.83 7.62
N ARG A 47 1.84 -11.79 7.92
CA ARG A 47 1.73 -11.04 9.18
C ARG A 47 0.37 -10.39 9.35
N PHE A 48 -0.16 -9.77 8.30
CA PHE A 48 -1.51 -9.20 8.35
C PHE A 48 -2.57 -10.27 8.59
N ALA A 49 -2.45 -11.45 7.97
CA ALA A 49 -3.38 -12.56 8.18
C ALA A 49 -3.37 -13.06 9.63
N GLU A 50 -2.19 -13.10 10.27
CA GLU A 50 -2.05 -13.47 11.67
C GLU A 50 -2.62 -12.41 12.61
N ALA A 51 -2.29 -11.13 12.38
CA ALA A 51 -2.64 -10.02 13.27
C ALA A 51 -4.08 -9.51 13.09
N GLY A 52 -4.60 -9.52 11.87
CA GLY A 52 -5.88 -8.94 11.50
C GLY A 52 -5.93 -7.42 11.59
N PHE A 53 -7.15 -6.87 11.59
CA PHE A 53 -7.34 -5.45 11.83
C PHE A 53 -7.05 -5.08 13.30
N PRO A 54 -6.40 -3.93 13.55
CA PRO A 54 -6.21 -3.44 14.90
C PRO A 54 -7.53 -3.28 15.66
N ALA A 55 -7.52 -3.68 16.92
CA ALA A 55 -8.67 -3.56 17.81
C ALA A 55 -8.46 -2.41 18.80
N ALA A 56 -9.54 -1.71 19.19
CA ALA A 56 -9.50 -0.58 20.14
C ALA A 56 -8.97 -0.91 21.55
N ARG A 57 -8.67 -2.17 21.84
CA ARG A 57 -7.95 -2.58 23.06
C ARG A 57 -6.43 -2.32 22.97
N GLN A 58 -5.90 -2.14 21.77
CA GLN A 58 -4.52 -1.73 21.52
C GLN A 58 -4.43 -0.21 21.73
N GLU A 59 -3.44 0.26 22.48
CA GLU A 59 -3.34 1.66 22.91
C GLU A 59 -3.34 2.65 21.73
N GLU A 60 -2.60 2.33 20.67
CA GLU A 60 -2.52 3.11 19.43
C GLU A 60 -3.87 3.25 18.70
N TRP A 61 -4.81 2.34 18.95
CA TRP A 61 -6.10 2.25 18.26
C TRP A 61 -7.30 2.53 19.18
N ARG A 62 -7.05 2.92 20.44
CA ARG A 62 -8.09 3.12 21.46
C ARG A 62 -9.20 4.06 21.03
N PHE A 63 -8.87 5.06 20.23
CA PHE A 63 -9.79 6.11 19.78
C PHE A 63 -10.14 6.02 18.29
N THR A 64 -9.80 4.91 17.63
CA THR A 64 -10.03 4.72 16.20
C THR A 64 -10.77 3.40 15.96
N ASP A 65 -12.08 3.47 15.70
CA ASP A 65 -12.90 2.29 15.41
C ASP A 65 -12.74 1.86 13.94
N LEU A 66 -12.11 0.71 13.72
CA LEU A 66 -11.87 0.14 12.40
C LEU A 66 -12.94 -0.87 11.94
N LYS A 67 -14.01 -1.12 12.70
CA LYS A 67 -15.02 -2.14 12.33
C LYS A 67 -15.66 -1.87 10.97
N THR A 68 -15.97 -0.62 10.66
CA THR A 68 -16.55 -0.25 9.36
C THR A 68 -15.56 -0.54 8.23
N LEU A 69 -14.28 -0.20 8.44
CA LEU A 69 -13.22 -0.49 7.48
C LEU A 69 -13.09 -2.01 7.25
N ALA A 70 -13.01 -2.79 8.32
CA ALA A 70 -12.88 -4.25 8.27
C ALA A 70 -14.06 -4.95 7.58
N ARG A 71 -15.28 -4.39 7.68
CA ARG A 71 -16.50 -4.94 7.06
C ARG A 71 -16.74 -4.47 5.63
N THR A 72 -15.98 -3.48 5.16
CA THR A 72 -16.17 -2.93 3.81
C THR A 72 -15.51 -3.86 2.78
N PRO A 73 -16.24 -4.31 1.74
CA PRO A 73 -15.68 -5.18 0.71
C PRO A 73 -14.88 -4.35 -0.30
N PHE A 74 -13.61 -4.08 0.02
CA PHE A 74 -12.72 -3.38 -0.90
C PHE A 74 -12.35 -4.27 -2.09
N THR A 75 -12.19 -3.63 -3.24
CA THR A 75 -11.64 -4.25 -4.45
C THR A 75 -10.44 -3.46 -4.91
N LEU A 76 -9.49 -4.12 -5.58
CA LEU A 76 -8.34 -3.43 -6.15
C LEU A 76 -8.82 -2.49 -7.25
N ALA A 77 -8.43 -1.23 -7.13
CA ALA A 77 -8.67 -0.26 -8.17
C ALA A 77 -7.96 -0.66 -9.46
N ALA A 78 -8.65 -0.43 -10.59
CA ALA A 78 -8.03 -0.47 -11.90
C ALA A 78 -6.87 0.55 -11.99
N PRO A 79 -5.88 0.31 -12.86
CA PRO A 79 -4.84 1.30 -13.15
C PRO A 79 -5.43 2.66 -13.51
N ALA A 80 -4.61 3.71 -13.42
CA ALA A 80 -5.01 5.08 -13.71
C ALA A 80 -5.89 5.14 -14.97
N SER A 81 -7.13 5.60 -14.79
CA SER A 81 -8.06 5.84 -15.88
C SER A 81 -7.73 7.20 -16.49
N GLU A 82 -7.92 7.33 -17.81
CA GLU A 82 -7.85 8.61 -18.54
C GLU A 82 -8.82 9.68 -17.97
N ALA A 83 -9.73 9.29 -17.07
CA ALA A 83 -10.68 10.20 -16.42
C ALA A 83 -10.04 11.30 -15.57
N VAL A 84 -8.79 11.16 -15.11
CA VAL A 84 -8.09 12.22 -14.36
C VAL A 84 -7.26 13.05 -15.33
N SER A 85 -7.74 14.25 -15.66
CA SER A 85 -7.10 15.16 -16.63
C SER A 85 -6.25 16.25 -16.00
N SER A 86 -6.41 16.55 -14.70
CA SER A 86 -5.58 17.50 -13.96
C SER A 86 -5.59 17.19 -12.46
N VAL A 87 -4.54 17.62 -11.77
CA VAL A 87 -4.41 17.61 -10.30
C VAL A 87 -4.12 19.01 -9.74
N ASP A 88 -4.23 20.05 -10.55
CA ASP A 88 -3.79 21.41 -10.18
C ASP A 88 -4.52 21.95 -8.93
N GLU A 89 -5.79 21.57 -8.75
CA GLU A 89 -6.58 21.95 -7.57
C GLU A 89 -6.03 21.38 -6.26
N PHE A 90 -5.27 20.29 -6.32
CA PHE A 90 -4.67 19.62 -5.15
C PHE A 90 -3.25 20.11 -4.87
N VAL A 91 -2.65 20.90 -5.75
CA VAL A 91 -1.27 21.39 -5.56
C VAL A 91 -1.26 22.56 -4.60
N LEU A 92 -0.52 22.40 -3.51
CA LEU A 92 -0.44 23.38 -2.44
C LEU A 92 0.61 24.44 -2.75
N GLY A 93 0.19 25.68 -3.01
CA GLY A 93 1.08 26.82 -3.15
C GLY A 93 1.37 27.24 -4.59
N SER A 94 1.88 28.46 -4.73
CA SER A 94 2.06 29.12 -6.03
C SER A 94 3.54 29.11 -6.42
N GLU A 95 3.85 28.27 -7.41
CA GLU A 95 5.06 28.29 -8.25
C GLU A 95 6.31 27.55 -7.73
N ARG A 96 6.91 26.76 -8.64
CA ARG A 96 8.15 25.96 -8.52
C ARG A 96 8.12 24.80 -7.52
N GLN A 97 7.24 23.84 -7.78
CA GLN A 97 7.20 22.59 -7.02
C GLN A 97 7.36 21.40 -7.94
N TRP A 98 8.18 20.44 -7.51
CA TRP A 98 8.12 19.11 -8.08
C TRP A 98 6.87 18.42 -7.58
N VAL A 99 6.01 18.03 -8.52
CA VAL A 99 4.76 17.32 -8.23
C VAL A 99 4.92 15.90 -8.76
N VAL A 100 4.77 14.93 -7.88
CA VAL A 100 4.76 13.50 -8.23
C VAL A 100 3.35 12.99 -8.03
N THR A 101 2.69 12.63 -9.13
CA THR A 101 1.26 12.31 -9.11
C THR A 101 1.05 10.80 -9.16
N PHE A 102 0.16 10.32 -8.30
CA PHE A 102 -0.29 8.93 -8.27
C PHE A 102 -1.80 8.86 -8.38
N VAL A 103 -2.30 8.06 -9.31
CA VAL A 103 -3.73 7.77 -9.44
C VAL A 103 -3.94 6.30 -9.12
N ASN A 104 -4.79 6.01 -8.13
CA ASN A 104 -5.04 4.65 -7.64
C ASN A 104 -3.74 3.87 -7.27
N GLY A 105 -2.75 4.60 -6.74
CA GLY A 105 -1.46 4.03 -6.35
C GLY A 105 -0.54 3.67 -7.50
N SER A 106 -0.73 4.23 -8.71
CA SER A 106 0.19 4.10 -9.85
C SER A 106 0.73 5.47 -10.26
N TYR A 107 2.03 5.56 -10.55
CA TYR A 107 2.66 6.80 -10.98
C TYR A 107 2.10 7.28 -12.34
N VAL A 108 1.81 8.58 -12.46
CA VAL A 108 1.31 9.20 -13.70
C VAL A 108 2.25 10.32 -14.14
N PRO A 109 3.18 10.05 -15.07
CA PRO A 109 4.15 11.05 -15.55
C PRO A 109 3.48 12.29 -16.13
N GLU A 110 2.37 12.13 -16.86
CA GLU A 110 1.67 13.20 -17.58
C GLU A 110 1.01 14.22 -16.64
N LEU A 111 0.71 13.82 -15.41
CA LEU A 111 0.17 14.68 -14.36
C LEU A 111 1.24 15.11 -13.35
N SER A 112 2.50 14.71 -13.57
CA SER A 112 3.62 15.06 -12.71
C SER A 112 4.37 16.26 -13.30
N ARG A 113 4.93 17.10 -12.44
CA ARG A 113 5.73 18.27 -12.84
C ARG A 113 7.12 18.11 -12.24
N LEU A 114 8.10 17.75 -13.05
CA LEU A 114 9.49 17.52 -12.62
C LEU A 114 10.47 18.45 -13.33
N ASP A 115 9.99 19.60 -13.83
CA ASP A 115 10.82 20.58 -14.53
C ASP A 115 11.99 21.05 -13.66
N ASN A 116 13.15 21.25 -14.30
CA ASN A 116 14.39 21.71 -13.66
C ASN A 116 14.90 20.80 -12.52
N LEU A 117 14.58 19.49 -12.55
CA LEU A 117 15.18 18.53 -11.62
C LEU A 117 16.71 18.48 -11.83
N PRO A 118 17.54 18.61 -10.78
CA PRO A 118 18.99 18.51 -10.91
C PRO A 118 19.39 17.14 -11.47
N SER A 119 20.44 17.09 -12.28
CA SER A 119 20.90 15.85 -12.91
C SER A 119 21.40 14.78 -11.92
N SER A 120 21.64 15.16 -10.67
CA SER A 120 22.02 14.25 -9.57
C SER A 120 20.82 13.62 -8.85
N VAL A 121 19.60 14.02 -9.19
CA VAL A 121 18.37 13.57 -8.53
C VAL A 121 17.58 12.69 -9.49
N VAL A 122 17.11 11.55 -8.99
CA VAL A 122 16.18 10.66 -9.69
C VAL A 122 14.86 10.72 -8.93
N VAL A 123 13.77 10.96 -9.65
CA VAL A 123 12.40 10.90 -9.12
C VAL A 123 11.57 10.10 -10.09
N GLY A 124 10.76 9.16 -9.59
CA GLY A 124 9.81 8.47 -10.45
C GLY A 124 9.08 7.32 -9.78
N SER A 125 8.70 6.34 -10.60
CA SER A 125 7.97 5.16 -10.18
C SER A 125 8.88 4.20 -9.38
N LEU A 126 8.44 3.86 -8.17
CA LEU A 126 9.03 2.80 -7.37
C LEU A 126 8.96 1.45 -8.10
N ARG A 127 7.89 1.19 -8.86
CA ARG A 127 7.77 -0.02 -9.69
C ARG A 127 8.90 -0.12 -10.71
N GLU A 128 9.28 0.98 -11.35
CA GLU A 128 10.43 0.95 -12.26
C GLU A 128 11.75 0.86 -11.50
N ALA A 129 11.86 1.56 -10.37
CA ALA A 129 13.06 1.59 -9.55
C ALA A 129 13.40 0.23 -8.92
N VAL A 130 12.42 -0.60 -8.57
CA VAL A 130 12.70 -1.97 -8.08
C VAL A 130 13.41 -2.84 -9.13
N VAL A 131 13.27 -2.53 -10.41
CA VAL A 131 13.98 -3.22 -11.50
C VAL A 131 15.28 -2.50 -11.85
N LYS A 132 15.21 -1.20 -12.15
CA LYS A 132 16.36 -0.40 -12.65
C LYS A 132 17.37 -0.03 -11.57
N HIS A 133 16.91 0.11 -10.33
CA HIS A 133 17.66 0.58 -9.17
C HIS A 133 17.52 -0.36 -7.97
N SER A 134 17.34 -1.68 -8.20
CA SER A 134 17.06 -2.68 -7.16
C SER A 134 18.04 -2.59 -5.97
N ALA A 135 19.33 -2.38 -6.23
CA ALA A 135 20.35 -2.28 -5.19
C ALA A 135 20.17 -1.07 -4.26
N LEU A 136 19.50 -0.01 -4.73
CA LEU A 136 19.14 1.17 -3.92
C LEU A 136 17.80 0.98 -3.21
N VAL A 137 16.86 0.20 -3.78
CA VAL A 137 15.52 0.05 -3.20
C VAL A 137 15.45 -1.08 -2.16
N GLU A 138 16.02 -2.25 -2.48
CA GLU A 138 15.93 -3.46 -1.66
C GLU A 138 16.37 -3.24 -0.20
N PRO A 139 17.46 -2.49 0.09
CA PRO A 139 17.90 -2.28 1.46
C PRO A 139 16.94 -1.45 2.31
N HIS A 140 15.99 -0.72 1.73
CA HIS A 140 15.19 0.30 2.41
C HIS A 140 13.68 0.01 2.41
N LEU A 141 13.14 -0.57 1.34
CA LEU A 141 11.69 -0.74 1.19
C LEU A 141 11.09 -1.61 2.31
N ALA A 142 10.06 -1.11 3.01
CA ALA A 142 9.38 -1.81 4.10
C ALA A 142 10.32 -2.36 5.20
N LYS A 143 11.39 -1.62 5.54
CA LYS A 143 12.27 -1.94 6.68
C LYS A 143 12.06 -1.06 7.91
N TYR A 144 11.43 0.10 7.75
CA TYR A 144 11.36 1.13 8.79
C TYR A 144 10.01 1.20 9.49
N ALA A 145 8.93 0.88 8.79
CA ALA A 145 7.64 0.64 9.42
C ALA A 145 7.69 -0.77 10.02
N LEU A 146 7.77 -0.88 11.34
CA LEU A 146 7.84 -2.16 12.02
C LEU A 146 6.48 -2.88 11.91
N ASP A 147 6.38 -3.82 10.97
CA ASP A 147 5.17 -4.61 10.69
C ASP A 147 4.61 -5.31 11.94
N GLU A 148 5.47 -5.69 12.90
CA GLU A 148 5.08 -6.39 14.14
C GLU A 148 4.13 -5.56 15.02
N TYR A 149 4.17 -4.23 14.89
CA TYR A 149 3.31 -3.31 15.65
C TYR A 149 2.24 -2.65 14.79
N ASN A 150 2.28 -2.81 13.46
CA ASN A 150 1.37 -2.11 12.57
C ASN A 150 0.80 -3.02 11.47
N PRO A 151 -0.33 -3.70 11.75
CA PRO A 151 -0.98 -4.58 10.77
C PRO A 151 -1.38 -3.87 9.47
N LEU A 152 -1.73 -2.58 9.52
CA LEU A 152 -2.08 -1.84 8.29
C LEU A 152 -0.85 -1.50 7.44
N ALA A 153 0.32 -1.31 8.06
CA ALA A 153 1.58 -1.20 7.33
C ALA A 153 1.97 -2.53 6.66
N ALA A 154 1.75 -3.66 7.34
CA ALA A 154 1.93 -4.98 6.77
C ALA A 154 0.97 -5.22 5.58
N LEU A 155 -0.30 -4.84 5.72
CA LEU A 155 -1.27 -4.88 4.62
C LEU A 155 -0.83 -4.01 3.43
N ASN A 156 -0.43 -2.75 3.68
CA ASN A 156 0.06 -1.86 2.63
C ASN A 156 1.30 -2.43 1.93
N THR A 157 2.25 -2.98 2.69
CA THR A 157 3.45 -3.63 2.16
C THR A 157 3.11 -4.86 1.32
N GLY A 158 2.12 -5.66 1.73
CA GLY A 158 1.63 -6.79 0.91
C GLY A 158 1.11 -6.34 -0.45
N PHE A 159 0.38 -5.22 -0.50
CA PHE A 159 -0.25 -4.70 -1.71
C PHE A 159 0.56 -3.64 -2.47
N ILE A 160 1.77 -3.30 -2.04
CA ILE A 160 2.54 -2.20 -2.65
C ILE A 160 2.92 -2.55 -4.08
N ARG A 161 2.35 -1.87 -5.07
CA ARG A 161 2.63 -2.12 -6.50
C ARG A 161 3.48 -1.04 -7.16
N ASP A 162 3.42 0.17 -6.65
CA ASP A 162 4.15 1.34 -7.10
C ASP A 162 4.24 2.34 -5.94
N GLY A 163 4.86 3.49 -6.18
CA GLY A 163 5.08 4.54 -5.20
C GLY A 163 6.11 5.54 -5.70
N ALA A 164 6.52 6.47 -4.85
CA ALA A 164 7.62 7.37 -5.16
C ALA A 164 8.97 6.70 -4.88
N PHE A 165 9.92 6.89 -5.80
CA PHE A 165 11.35 6.63 -5.61
C PHE A 165 12.11 7.94 -5.76
#